data_AF-A0A931T2F4-F1
#
_entry.id   AF-A0A931T2F4-F1
#
_cell.length_a   1.000
_cell.length_b   1.000
_cell.length_c   1.000
_cell.angle_alpha   90.00
_cell.angle_beta   90.00
_cell.angle_gamma   90.00
#
_symmetry.space_group_name_H-M   'P 1'
#
loop_
_entity.id
_entity.type
_entity.pdbx_description
1 polymer ?
#
loop_
_entity_poly.entity_id
_entity_poly.type
_entity_poly.pdbx_seq_one_letter_code
_entity_poly.pdbx_strand_id
1 'polypeptide(L)'
;AIASPLLRFLKPNVKKFEIYAPTAQDVARGQAIPVATISEVAKPWDFKYFVFTQKYPQYTPEGFIAAAVPGVVIRLPVKLKLYDPATGLGPLSWARSIRKQPKVAESDIIVFSRICPHLGCIFNYVANYKEVTAGYGGFVPPPTRQHALMACPCHLSIYDPADQDRPGRVLSGPAPRPPRTFLFEIQGEDIFVTDVEPGGIAQKKGSGHRA
;
A
#
# COMPACT_ATOMS: atom_id res chain seq x y z
N ALA A 1 3.60 -39.86 -16.34
CA ALA A 1 3.97 -38.64 -15.60
C ALA A 1 5.08 -37.83 -16.31
N ILE A 2 4.99 -37.59 -17.63
CA ILE A 2 6.10 -37.00 -18.41
C ILE A 2 5.76 -35.63 -19.05
N ALA A 3 4.49 -35.26 -19.18
CA ALA A 3 4.09 -34.01 -19.85
C ALA A 3 3.86 -32.79 -18.92
N SER A 4 3.88 -32.97 -17.59
CA SER A 4 3.56 -31.91 -16.62
C SER A 4 4.49 -30.68 -16.68
N PRO A 5 5.80 -30.80 -16.96
CA PRO A 5 6.68 -29.63 -17.09
C PRO A 5 6.37 -28.80 -18.34
N LEU A 6 5.95 -29.43 -19.46
CA LEU A 6 5.67 -28.73 -20.72
C LEU A 6 4.40 -27.87 -20.65
N LEU A 7 3.40 -28.29 -19.87
CA LEU A 7 2.13 -27.57 -19.72
C LEU A 7 2.29 -26.23 -18.96
N ARG A 8 3.37 -26.04 -18.18
CA ARG A 8 3.71 -24.73 -17.60
C ARG A 8 4.13 -23.69 -18.65
N PHE A 9 4.56 -24.13 -19.84
CA PHE A 9 4.98 -23.26 -20.95
C PHE A 9 3.83 -22.84 -21.87
N LEU A 10 2.63 -23.39 -21.65
CA LEU A 10 1.41 -23.05 -22.40
C LEU A 10 0.53 -22.16 -21.53
N LYS A 11 1.04 -20.97 -21.15
CA LYS A 11 0.13 -19.91 -20.72
C LYS A 11 -0.75 -19.56 -21.93
N PRO A 12 -2.08 -19.78 -21.90
CA PRO A 12 -2.94 -19.64 -23.07
C PRO A 12 -3.01 -18.20 -23.63
N ASN A 13 -2.45 -17.23 -22.88
CA ASN A 13 -2.46 -15.81 -23.22
C ASN A 13 -1.08 -15.23 -23.59
N VAL A 14 -0.03 -16.06 -23.66
CA VAL A 14 1.32 -15.62 -24.07
C VAL A 14 1.45 -15.71 -25.59
N LYS A 15 1.74 -14.59 -26.26
CA LYS A 15 2.10 -14.62 -27.69
C LYS A 15 3.33 -15.49 -27.89
N LYS A 16 3.37 -16.25 -28.99
CA LYS A 16 4.48 -17.14 -29.33
C LYS A 16 5.80 -16.36 -29.17
N PHE A 17 6.73 -16.90 -28.36
CA PHE A 17 8.06 -16.37 -28.04
C PHE A 17 8.19 -15.30 -26.92
N GLU A 18 7.11 -14.88 -26.24
CA GLU A 18 7.18 -13.94 -25.09
C GLU A 18 7.13 -14.65 -23.71
N ILE A 19 7.97 -15.67 -23.52
CA ILE A 19 7.85 -16.62 -22.39
C ILE A 19 8.30 -16.05 -21.03
N TYR A 20 8.99 -14.91 -21.04
CA TYR A 20 9.57 -14.28 -19.84
C TYR A 20 8.92 -12.95 -19.44
N ALA A 21 7.97 -12.44 -20.23
CA ALA A 21 7.27 -11.19 -19.94
C ALA A 21 5.92 -11.46 -19.26
N PRO A 22 5.55 -10.77 -18.17
CA PRO A 22 4.19 -10.78 -17.65
C PRO A 22 3.24 -10.31 -18.75
N THR A 23 2.19 -11.09 -19.05
CA THR A 23 1.19 -10.67 -20.03
C THR A 23 0.33 -9.56 -19.46
N ALA A 24 -0.34 -8.80 -20.31
CA ALA A 24 -1.22 -7.72 -19.85
C ALA A 24 -2.38 -8.20 -18.96
N GLN A 25 -2.71 -9.50 -19.03
CA GLN A 25 -3.69 -10.16 -18.17
C GLN A 25 -3.14 -10.58 -16.80
N ASP A 26 -1.82 -10.55 -16.57
CA ASP A 26 -1.18 -11.01 -15.33
C ASP A 26 -1.04 -9.91 -14.25
N VAL A 27 -1.43 -8.67 -14.56
CA VAL A 27 -1.36 -7.53 -13.63
C VAL A 27 -2.58 -7.54 -12.72
N ALA A 28 -2.35 -7.54 -11.41
CA ALA A 28 -3.41 -7.42 -10.41
C ALA A 28 -4.21 -6.12 -10.64
N ARG A 29 -5.54 -6.23 -10.77
CA ARG A 29 -6.41 -5.06 -10.98
C ARG A 29 -7.21 -4.79 -9.73
N GLY A 30 -7.11 -3.55 -9.26
CA GLY A 30 -8.06 -3.00 -8.31
C GLY A 30 -9.38 -2.61 -8.95
N GLN A 31 -10.48 -2.74 -8.21
CA GLN A 31 -11.73 -2.05 -8.53
C GLN A 31 -11.70 -0.71 -7.78
N ALA A 32 -11.95 0.40 -8.48
CA ALA A 32 -12.01 1.71 -7.84
C ALA A 32 -13.11 1.72 -6.78
N ILE A 33 -12.78 2.09 -5.55
CA ILE A 33 -13.75 2.19 -4.44
C ILE A 33 -13.61 3.53 -3.73
N PRO A 34 -14.71 4.15 -3.28
CA PRO A 34 -14.65 5.29 -2.38
C PRO A 34 -14.16 4.80 -1.01
N VAL A 35 -13.15 5.46 -0.44
CA VAL A 35 -12.54 5.06 0.84
C VAL A 35 -12.73 6.07 1.96
N ALA A 36 -12.89 7.34 1.61
CA ALA A 36 -13.12 8.45 2.53
C ALA A 36 -13.73 9.63 1.77
N THR A 37 -14.34 10.56 2.48
CA THR A 37 -14.67 11.89 1.97
C THR A 37 -13.67 12.94 2.45
N ILE A 38 -13.58 14.07 1.76
CA ILE A 38 -12.80 15.23 2.20
C ILE A 38 -13.25 15.71 3.59
N SER A 39 -14.57 15.67 3.85
CA SER A 39 -15.16 16.02 5.14
C SER A 39 -14.82 15.05 6.28
N GLU A 40 -14.65 13.75 6.00
CA GLU A 40 -14.21 12.76 7.00
C GLU A 40 -12.74 12.93 7.40
N VAL A 41 -11.92 13.49 6.51
CA VAL A 41 -10.50 13.81 6.76
C VAL A 41 -10.21 15.29 6.55
N ALA A 42 -10.98 16.14 7.23
CA ALA A 42 -11.00 17.58 7.02
C ALA A 42 -9.81 18.31 7.66
N LYS A 43 -9.37 17.87 8.84
CA LYS A 43 -8.32 18.53 9.61
C LYS A 43 -6.97 17.82 9.44
N PRO A 44 -5.85 18.53 9.58
CA PRO A 44 -4.55 17.89 9.67
C PRO A 44 -4.56 16.80 10.73
N TRP A 45 -4.01 15.63 10.37
CA TRP A 45 -3.96 14.41 11.17
C TRP A 45 -5.29 13.67 11.34
N ASP A 46 -6.36 14.09 10.66
CA ASP A 46 -7.52 13.22 10.51
C ASP A 46 -7.15 12.01 9.64
N PHE A 47 -7.73 10.86 9.96
CA PHE A 47 -7.50 9.62 9.24
C PHE A 47 -8.78 8.78 9.14
N LYS A 48 -8.82 7.92 8.12
CA LYS A 48 -9.89 6.92 7.98
C LYS A 48 -9.31 5.59 7.53
N TYR A 49 -9.69 4.53 8.23
CA TYR A 49 -9.36 3.16 7.83
C TYR A 49 -10.34 2.63 6.79
N PHE A 50 -9.84 1.81 5.88
CA PHE A 50 -10.63 1.11 4.88
C PHE A 50 -10.02 -0.25 4.54
N VAL A 51 -10.74 -1.04 3.76
CA VAL A 51 -10.24 -2.31 3.20
C VAL A 51 -10.40 -2.28 1.69
N PHE A 52 -9.31 -2.52 0.98
CA PHE A 52 -9.29 -2.63 -0.47
C PHE A 52 -9.21 -4.08 -0.90
N THR A 53 -9.97 -4.47 -1.91
CA THR A 53 -9.91 -5.83 -2.46
C THR A 53 -9.14 -5.84 -3.77
N GLN A 54 -7.99 -6.49 -3.79
CA GLN A 54 -7.17 -6.66 -4.99
C GLN A 54 -7.38 -8.05 -5.58
N LYS A 55 -7.75 -8.12 -6.86
CA LYS A 55 -7.93 -9.39 -7.58
C LYS A 55 -6.65 -9.75 -8.35
N TYR A 56 -6.12 -10.94 -8.06
CA TYR A 56 -4.98 -11.53 -8.74
C TYR A 56 -5.46 -12.63 -9.68
N PRO A 57 -5.12 -12.59 -10.98
CA PRO A 57 -5.32 -13.74 -11.86
C PRO A 57 -4.47 -14.91 -11.33
N GLN A 58 -5.07 -16.08 -11.22
CA GLN A 58 -4.39 -17.31 -10.80
C GLN A 58 -4.56 -18.36 -11.89
N TYR A 59 -3.50 -19.15 -12.10
CA TYR A 59 -3.54 -20.30 -13.02
C TYR A 59 -4.13 -21.53 -12.32
N THR A 60 -5.29 -21.38 -11.70
CA THR A 60 -6.12 -22.45 -11.11
C THR A 60 -7.51 -22.43 -11.77
N PRO A 61 -8.31 -23.50 -11.69
CA PRO A 61 -9.66 -23.53 -12.28
C PRO A 61 -10.58 -22.39 -11.83
N GLU A 62 -10.33 -21.81 -10.65
CA GLU A 62 -11.09 -20.70 -10.05
C GLU A 62 -10.72 -19.33 -10.66
N GLY A 63 -9.63 -19.22 -11.41
CA GLY A 63 -9.24 -18.07 -12.23
C GLY A 63 -8.74 -16.82 -11.48
N PHE A 64 -9.17 -16.55 -10.24
CA PHE A 64 -8.75 -15.38 -9.47
C PHE A 64 -8.67 -15.63 -7.96
N ILE A 65 -7.65 -15.06 -7.29
CA ILE A 65 -7.62 -14.90 -5.83
C ILE A 65 -7.81 -13.42 -5.48
N ALA A 66 -8.75 -13.14 -4.58
CA ALA A 66 -8.94 -11.82 -3.99
C ALA A 66 -8.15 -11.71 -2.68
N ALA A 67 -7.33 -10.66 -2.54
CA ALA A 67 -6.66 -10.32 -1.29
C ALA A 67 -7.27 -9.04 -0.72
N ALA A 68 -7.61 -9.08 0.58
CA ALA A 68 -8.00 -7.91 1.33
C ALA A 68 -6.75 -7.17 1.82
N VAL A 69 -6.65 -5.89 1.49
CA VAL A 69 -5.54 -5.01 1.84
C VAL A 69 -6.08 -3.90 2.73
N PRO A 70 -5.85 -3.93 4.05
CA PRO A 70 -6.24 -2.83 4.92
C PRO A 70 -5.41 -1.60 4.58
N GLY A 71 -6.09 -0.46 4.54
CA GLY A 71 -5.50 0.82 4.22
C GLY A 71 -5.86 1.90 5.24
N VAL A 72 -5.15 3.02 5.14
CA VAL A 72 -5.42 4.25 5.89
C VAL A 72 -5.28 5.44 4.96
N VAL A 73 -6.29 6.30 4.93
CA VAL A 73 -6.23 7.65 4.37
C VAL A 73 -5.83 8.59 5.50
N ILE A 74 -4.88 9.48 5.26
CA ILE A 74 -4.40 10.45 6.25
C ILE A 74 -4.37 11.84 5.61
N ARG A 75 -4.95 12.83 6.27
CA ARG A 75 -4.72 14.25 5.99
C ARG A 75 -3.46 14.71 6.70
N LEU A 76 -2.52 15.25 5.95
CA LEU A 76 -1.25 15.77 6.44
C LEU A 76 -1.34 17.30 6.61
N PRO A 77 -0.51 17.89 7.49
CA PRO A 77 -0.42 19.34 7.62
C PRO A 77 0.35 20.01 6.46
N VAL A 78 0.97 19.21 5.58
CA VAL A 78 1.80 19.67 4.48
C VAL A 78 1.44 18.93 3.21
N LYS A 79 1.58 19.60 2.07
CA LYS A 79 1.48 18.96 0.76
C LYS A 79 2.76 18.19 0.43
N LEU A 80 2.60 16.97 -0.05
CA LEU A 80 3.68 16.12 -0.52
C LEU A 80 3.68 16.06 -2.04
N LYS A 81 4.87 16.13 -2.64
CA LYS A 81 5.05 15.83 -4.06
C LYS A 81 5.04 14.30 -4.26
N LEU A 82 3.87 13.78 -4.65
CA LEU A 82 3.62 12.34 -4.79
C LEU A 82 4.09 11.77 -6.13
N TYR A 83 4.09 12.60 -7.19
CA TYR A 83 4.54 12.22 -8.51
C TYR A 83 4.97 13.44 -9.32
N ASP A 84 6.09 13.33 -10.01
CA ASP A 84 6.57 14.32 -10.96
C ASP A 84 6.33 13.83 -12.39
N PRO A 85 5.46 14.48 -13.19
CA PRO A 85 5.19 14.06 -14.56
C PRO A 85 6.38 14.29 -15.51
N ALA A 86 7.29 15.21 -15.20
CA ALA A 86 8.44 15.50 -16.05
C ALA A 86 9.54 14.45 -15.89
N THR A 87 9.79 13.98 -14.65
CA THR A 87 10.81 12.95 -14.38
C THR A 87 10.24 11.54 -14.29
N GLY A 88 8.93 11.42 -14.06
CA GLY A 88 8.25 10.14 -13.79
C GLY A 88 8.66 9.51 -12.45
N LEU A 89 9.18 10.31 -11.52
CA LEU A 89 9.68 9.91 -10.20
C LEU A 89 8.76 10.41 -9.08
N GLY A 90 8.87 9.79 -7.91
CA GLY A 90 8.11 10.13 -6.71
C GLY A 90 7.57 8.90 -5.97
N PRO A 91 6.94 9.09 -4.81
CA PRO A 91 6.33 8.01 -4.02
C PRO A 91 5.36 7.12 -4.80
N LEU A 92 4.64 7.67 -5.78
CA LEU A 92 3.69 6.93 -6.63
C LEU A 92 4.29 6.46 -7.97
N SER A 93 5.61 6.59 -8.18
CA SER A 93 6.28 6.19 -9.43
C SER A 93 6.09 4.71 -9.79
N TRP A 94 5.83 3.86 -8.80
CA TRP A 94 5.50 2.44 -9.00
C TRP A 94 4.28 2.22 -9.89
N ALA A 95 3.37 3.21 -10.02
CA ALA A 95 2.20 3.13 -10.91
C ALA A 95 2.58 2.76 -12.36
N ARG A 96 3.76 3.22 -12.79
CA ARG A 96 4.29 2.93 -14.12
C ARG A 96 4.55 1.43 -14.33
N SER A 97 4.93 0.70 -13.27
CA SER A 97 5.14 -0.75 -13.32
C SER A 97 3.85 -1.53 -13.64
N ILE A 98 2.68 -0.94 -13.34
CA ILE A 98 1.37 -1.50 -13.67
C ILE A 98 0.71 -0.78 -14.87
N ARG A 99 1.49 0.01 -15.63
CA ARG A 99 1.04 0.79 -16.79
C ARG A 99 -0.10 1.78 -16.46
N LYS A 100 -0.06 2.35 -15.26
CA LYS A 100 -0.94 3.45 -14.84
C LYS A 100 -0.12 4.72 -14.59
N GLN A 101 -0.81 5.85 -14.63
CA GLN A 101 -0.26 7.16 -14.30
C GLN A 101 -0.99 7.70 -13.07
N PRO A 102 -0.28 8.19 -12.05
CA PRO A 102 -0.92 8.86 -10.92
C PRO A 102 -1.69 10.09 -11.42
N LYS A 103 -2.96 10.21 -11.04
CA LYS A 103 -3.75 11.43 -11.33
C LYS A 103 -3.47 12.57 -10.35
N VAL A 104 -2.82 12.26 -9.24
CA VAL A 104 -2.46 13.19 -8.18
C VAL A 104 -0.94 13.33 -8.15
N ALA A 105 -0.45 14.51 -8.55
CA ALA A 105 0.98 14.85 -8.53
C ALA A 105 1.43 15.39 -7.17
N GLU A 106 0.58 16.18 -6.53
CA GLU A 106 0.81 16.76 -5.21
C GLU A 106 -0.46 16.67 -4.39
N SER A 107 -0.34 16.33 -3.09
CA SER A 107 -1.48 16.32 -2.17
C SER A 107 -1.04 16.38 -0.72
N ASP A 108 -1.87 16.98 0.12
CA ASP A 108 -1.84 16.85 1.58
C ASP A 108 -2.61 15.60 2.06
N ILE A 109 -3.19 14.81 1.16
CA ILE A 109 -3.72 13.48 1.45
C ILE A 109 -2.68 12.44 1.03
N ILE A 110 -2.48 11.44 1.88
CA ILE A 110 -1.71 10.25 1.53
C ILE A 110 -2.46 8.99 1.96
N VAL A 111 -2.24 7.92 1.20
CA VAL A 111 -2.93 6.65 1.40
C VAL A 111 -1.92 5.51 1.47
N PHE A 112 -1.85 4.84 2.62
CA PHE A 112 -0.93 3.73 2.87
C PHE A 112 -1.66 2.42 3.08
N SER A 113 -1.05 1.31 2.63
CA SER A 113 -1.36 -0.03 3.12
C SER A 113 -0.90 -0.16 4.55
N ARG A 114 -1.78 -0.66 5.42
CA ARG A 114 -1.49 -0.96 6.81
C ARG A 114 -0.73 -2.26 7.00
N ILE A 115 -0.41 -2.98 5.92
CA ILE A 115 0.39 -4.20 6.00
C ILE A 115 1.86 -3.82 6.20
N CYS A 116 2.37 -4.13 7.38
CA CYS A 116 3.75 -3.84 7.78
C CYS A 116 4.74 -4.52 6.82
N PRO A 117 5.67 -3.76 6.22
CA PRO A 117 6.65 -4.28 5.26
C PRO A 117 7.72 -5.19 5.87
N HIS A 118 7.75 -5.37 7.20
CA HIS A 118 8.60 -6.36 7.86
C HIS A 118 8.06 -7.79 7.63
N LEU A 119 6.97 -8.15 8.31
CA LEU A 119 6.41 -9.51 8.31
C LEU A 119 4.88 -9.56 8.15
N GLY A 120 4.24 -8.44 7.76
CA GLY A 120 2.83 -8.44 7.34
C GLY A 120 1.77 -8.22 8.42
N CYS A 121 2.17 -7.88 9.64
CA CYS A 121 1.23 -7.43 10.67
C CYS A 121 0.49 -6.15 10.24
N ILE A 122 -0.71 -5.94 10.76
CA ILE A 122 -1.43 -4.68 10.54
C ILE A 122 -0.92 -3.64 11.54
N PHE A 123 -0.33 -2.55 11.05
CA PHE A 123 0.09 -1.42 11.89
C PHE A 123 -1.04 -0.43 12.13
N ASN A 124 -0.88 0.46 13.11
CA ASN A 124 -1.89 1.46 13.47
C ASN A 124 -1.41 2.86 13.16
N TYR A 125 -2.35 3.74 12.86
CA TYR A 125 -2.18 5.18 13.00
C TYR A 125 -2.22 5.54 14.49
N VAL A 126 -1.29 6.39 14.93
CA VAL A 126 -1.15 6.84 16.32
C VAL A 126 -1.10 8.36 16.31
N ALA A 127 -2.20 8.98 16.75
CA ALA A 127 -2.39 10.44 16.66
C ALA A 127 -1.42 11.24 17.54
N ASN A 128 -0.99 10.65 18.65
CA ASN A 128 -0.10 11.29 19.62
C ASN A 128 1.22 10.51 19.72
N TYR A 129 2.35 11.13 19.37
CA TYR A 129 3.66 10.48 19.44
C TYR A 129 4.02 9.94 20.83
N LYS A 130 3.45 10.51 21.91
CA LYS A 130 3.70 10.01 23.28
C LYS A 130 3.18 8.59 23.48
N GLU A 131 2.11 8.22 22.78
CA GLU A 131 1.60 6.83 22.76
C GLU A 131 2.56 5.90 22.01
N VAL A 132 3.28 6.42 21.00
CA VAL A 132 4.38 5.67 20.37
C VAL A 132 5.49 5.41 21.38
N THR A 133 5.91 6.43 22.13
CA THR A 133 6.94 6.26 23.17
C THR A 133 6.50 5.26 24.24
N ALA A 134 5.28 5.37 24.76
CA ALA A 134 4.80 4.49 25.81
C ALA A 134 4.51 3.05 25.33
N GLY A 135 3.96 2.89 24.13
CA GLY A 135 3.44 1.61 23.64
C GLY A 135 4.38 0.84 22.69
N TYR A 136 5.43 1.46 22.16
CA TYR A 136 6.28 0.89 21.11
C TYR A 136 7.77 0.91 21.46
N GLY A 137 8.10 0.39 22.65
CA GLY A 137 9.49 0.12 23.04
C GLY A 137 10.30 1.34 23.47
N GLY A 138 9.65 2.41 23.93
CA GLY A 138 10.34 3.58 24.49
C GLY A 138 10.97 4.50 23.43
N PHE A 139 10.70 4.30 22.14
CA PHE A 139 11.22 5.18 21.10
C PHE A 139 10.67 6.60 21.25
N VAL A 140 11.57 7.58 21.34
CA VAL A 140 11.23 9.00 21.36
C VAL A 140 11.58 9.59 20.00
N PRO A 141 10.59 9.98 19.17
CA PRO A 141 10.87 10.65 17.90
C PRO A 141 11.63 11.97 18.14
N PRO A 142 12.53 12.35 17.22
CA PRO A 142 13.20 13.65 17.29
C PRO A 142 12.15 14.79 17.27
N PRO A 143 12.44 15.99 17.83
CA PRO A 143 11.46 17.07 17.96
C PRO A 143 10.74 17.43 16.66
N THR A 144 11.42 17.38 15.52
CA THR A 144 10.85 17.66 14.19
C THR A 144 9.84 16.61 13.71
N ARG A 145 9.74 15.46 14.38
CA ARG A 145 8.85 14.33 14.08
C ARG A 145 7.91 13.97 15.24
N GLN A 146 7.76 14.86 16.20
CA GLN A 146 6.86 14.69 17.35
C GLN A 146 5.41 15.07 16.98
N HIS A 147 4.83 14.31 16.05
CA HIS A 147 3.46 14.45 15.58
C HIS A 147 2.81 13.07 15.44
N ALA A 148 1.68 12.97 14.76
CA ALA A 148 1.07 11.67 14.51
C ALA A 148 1.98 10.77 13.65
N LEU A 149 2.05 9.49 14.00
CA LEU A 149 2.92 8.50 13.39
C LEU A 149 2.12 7.25 13.04
N MET A 150 2.77 6.30 12.35
CA MET A 150 2.24 4.96 12.17
C MET A 150 3.14 3.95 12.86
N ALA A 151 2.60 3.01 13.61
CA ALA A 151 3.39 2.11 14.44
C ALA A 151 2.87 0.67 14.40
N CYS A 152 3.79 -0.27 14.15
CA CYS A 152 3.52 -1.70 14.07
C CYS A 152 3.75 -2.36 15.43
N PRO A 153 2.74 -3.01 16.03
CA PRO A 153 2.86 -3.56 17.38
C PRO A 153 3.72 -4.83 17.45
N CYS A 154 3.96 -5.51 16.33
CA CYS A 154 4.62 -6.82 16.34
C CYS A 154 6.14 -6.75 16.61
N HIS A 155 6.84 -5.85 15.90
CA HIS A 155 8.30 -5.70 16.00
C HIS A 155 8.70 -4.22 16.10
N LEU A 156 7.76 -3.39 16.55
CA LEU A 156 7.99 -2.00 16.94
C LEU A 156 8.55 -1.12 15.81
N SER A 157 8.17 -1.43 14.57
CA SER A 157 8.49 -0.55 13.44
C SER A 157 7.63 0.70 13.46
N ILE A 158 8.26 1.87 13.35
CA ILE A 158 7.61 3.18 13.43
C ILE A 158 7.88 3.92 12.13
N TYR A 159 6.84 4.55 11.59
CA TYR A 159 6.88 5.24 10.31
C TYR A 159 6.37 6.67 10.44
N ASP A 160 7.04 7.58 9.73
CA ASP A 160 6.64 8.97 9.60
C ASP A 160 5.80 9.16 8.32
N PRO A 161 4.48 9.37 8.43
CA PRO A 161 3.63 9.59 7.25
C PRO A 161 3.89 10.92 6.53
N ALA A 162 4.50 11.92 7.18
CA ALA A 162 4.64 13.28 6.68
C ALA A 162 6.06 13.65 6.22
N ASP A 163 7.00 12.71 6.23
CA ASP A 163 8.35 12.92 5.71
C ASP A 163 8.30 13.33 4.23
N GLN A 164 8.73 14.56 3.93
CA GLN A 164 8.56 15.17 2.60
C GLN A 164 9.37 14.48 1.50
N ASP A 165 10.52 13.92 1.86
CA ASP A 165 11.40 13.23 0.91
C ASP A 165 10.98 11.77 0.71
N ARG A 166 10.52 11.12 1.78
CA ARG A 166 10.21 9.70 1.79
C ARG A 166 8.99 9.41 2.67
N PRO A 167 7.77 9.66 2.17
CA PRO A 167 6.55 9.45 2.94
C PRO A 167 6.46 8.01 3.47
N GLY A 168 6.15 7.87 4.75
CA GLY A 168 6.21 6.59 5.46
C GLY A 168 7.62 6.17 5.88
N ARG A 169 8.58 7.11 5.96
CA ARG A 169 9.97 6.82 6.37
C ARG A 169 10.01 5.99 7.64
N VAL A 170 10.78 4.91 7.62
CA VAL A 170 11.06 4.11 8.81
C VAL A 170 11.92 4.92 9.78
N LEU A 171 11.38 5.25 10.95
CA LEU A 171 12.09 5.94 12.02
C LEU A 171 12.78 4.96 12.98
N SER A 172 12.18 3.78 13.16
CA SER A 172 12.67 2.74 14.07
C SER A 172 12.14 1.36 13.67
N GLY A 173 12.77 0.32 14.22
CA GLY A 173 12.40 -1.09 14.04
C GLY A 173 12.96 -1.75 12.77
N PRO A 174 12.67 -3.04 12.57
CA PRO A 174 13.33 -3.88 11.54
C PRO A 174 12.70 -3.78 10.14
N ALA A 175 11.68 -2.94 9.94
CA ALA A 175 11.06 -2.79 8.63
C ALA A 175 12.08 -2.26 7.58
N PRO A 176 12.26 -2.95 6.44
CA PRO A 176 13.33 -2.61 5.49
C PRO A 176 12.97 -1.43 4.57
N ARG A 177 11.72 -0.95 4.60
CA ARG A 177 11.20 0.10 3.71
C ARG A 177 9.95 0.76 4.29
N PRO A 178 9.52 1.91 3.73
CA PRO A 178 8.21 2.48 3.99
C PRO A 178 7.03 1.53 3.70
N PRO A 179 5.87 1.76 4.33
CA PRO A 179 4.62 1.12 3.95
C PRO A 179 4.29 1.33 2.48
N ARG A 180 3.58 0.37 1.90
CA ARG A 180 3.13 0.48 0.51
C ARG A 180 2.11 1.59 0.37
N THR A 181 2.11 2.29 -0.75
CA THR A 181 1.14 3.36 -1.04
C THR A 181 -0.01 2.86 -1.93
N PHE A 182 -1.12 3.59 -1.93
CA PHE A 182 -2.21 3.37 -2.89
C PHE A 182 -2.22 4.47 -3.95
N LEU A 183 -2.65 4.12 -5.16
CA LEU A 183 -3.14 5.10 -6.10
C LEU A 183 -4.53 5.55 -5.68
N PHE A 184 -4.71 6.86 -5.68
CA PHE A 184 -5.99 7.47 -5.36
C PHE A 184 -6.28 8.65 -6.27
N GLU A 185 -7.55 9.03 -6.28
CA GLU A 185 -8.10 10.13 -7.05
C GLU A 185 -9.13 10.84 -6.18
N ILE A 186 -9.25 12.15 -6.32
CA ILE A 186 -10.27 12.95 -5.63
C ILE A 186 -11.32 13.33 -6.67
N GLN A 187 -12.57 12.97 -6.43
CA GLN A 187 -13.70 13.27 -7.32
C GLN A 187 -14.80 13.94 -6.50
N GLY A 188 -14.87 15.27 -6.57
CA GLY A 188 -15.73 16.05 -5.69
C GLY A 188 -15.32 15.86 -4.22
N GLU A 189 -16.26 15.40 -3.40
CA GLU A 189 -16.02 15.10 -1.98
C GLU A 189 -15.38 13.74 -1.74
N ASP A 190 -15.39 12.83 -2.72
CA ASP A 190 -14.97 11.45 -2.52
C ASP A 190 -13.48 11.24 -2.86
N ILE A 191 -12.80 10.50 -2.00
CA ILE A 191 -11.46 9.97 -2.21
C ILE A 191 -11.61 8.52 -2.68
N PHE A 192 -11.24 8.25 -3.93
CA PHE A 192 -11.26 6.93 -4.54
C PHE A 192 -9.88 6.30 -4.51
N VAL A 193 -9.79 5.03 -4.10
CA VAL A 193 -8.57 4.23 -4.26
C VAL A 193 -8.75 3.29 -5.45
N THR A 194 -7.74 3.26 -6.33
CA THR A 194 -7.81 2.51 -7.60
C THR A 194 -6.89 1.30 -7.62
N ASP A 195 -5.72 1.38 -6.97
CA ASP A 195 -4.73 0.29 -6.91
C ASP A 195 -3.84 0.43 -5.66
N VAL A 196 -3.17 -0.66 -5.31
CA VAL A 196 -2.12 -0.67 -4.29
C VAL A 196 -0.78 -1.02 -4.91
N GLU A 197 0.29 -0.44 -4.37
CA GLU A 197 1.66 -0.73 -4.77
C GLU A 197 1.91 -2.24 -4.78
N PRO A 198 2.53 -2.78 -5.85
CA PRO A 198 2.79 -4.20 -5.97
C PRO A 198 3.99 -4.64 -5.11
N GLY A 199 4.25 -5.95 -5.15
CA GLY A 199 5.23 -6.62 -4.29
C GLY A 199 4.49 -7.32 -3.16
N GLY A 200 4.81 -8.58 -2.89
CA GLY A 200 4.09 -9.36 -1.88
C GLY A 200 4.21 -8.75 -0.49
N ILE A 201 3.07 -8.57 0.20
CA ILE A 201 2.75 -9.23 1.49
C ILE A 201 1.22 -9.41 1.50
N ALA A 202 0.68 -10.08 0.47
CA ALA A 202 -0.71 -10.51 0.51
C ALA A 202 -0.79 -11.56 1.61
N GLN A 203 -1.55 -11.30 2.69
CA GLN A 203 -1.78 -12.31 3.70
C GLN A 203 -2.40 -13.52 3.00
N LYS A 204 -1.66 -14.63 2.89
CA LYS A 204 -2.30 -15.93 2.73
C LYS A 204 -3.24 -16.03 3.91
N LYS A 205 -4.55 -16.02 3.69
CA LYS A 205 -5.49 -16.59 4.66
C LYS A 205 -5.02 -18.03 4.86
N GLY A 206 -4.24 -18.26 5.91
CA GLY A 206 -3.91 -19.59 6.37
C GLY A 206 -5.23 -20.29 6.69
N SER A 207 -5.44 -21.40 5.99
CA SER A 207 -6.41 -22.43 6.29
C SER A 207 -6.62 -22.59 7.80
N GLY A 208 -7.89 -22.69 8.20
CA GLY A 208 -8.31 -22.82 9.59
C GLY A 208 -7.49 -23.85 10.37
N HIS A 209 -6.97 -23.41 11.51
CA HIS A 209 -6.70 -24.34 12.59
C HIS A 209 -8.05 -24.75 13.15
N ARG A 210 -8.50 -25.95 12.77
CA ARG A 210 -9.42 -26.70 13.61
C ARG A 210 -8.60 -27.18 14.79
N ALA A 211 -8.99 -26.75 15.99
CA ALA A 211 -8.75 -27.50 17.20
C ALA A 211 -9.58 -28.79 17.16
#